data_AF-A0A8H7UJ59-F1
#
_entry.id   AF-A0A8H7UJ59-F1
#
_cell.length_a   1.000
_cell.length_b   1.000
_cell.length_c   1.000
_cell.angle_alpha   90.00
_cell.angle_beta   90.00
_cell.angle_gamma   90.00
#
_symmetry.space_group_name_H-M   'P 1'
#
loop_
_entity.id
_entity.type
_entity.pdbx_description
1 polymer ?
#
loop_
_entity_poly.entity_id
_entity_poly.type
_entity_poly.pdbx_seq_one_letter_code
_entity_poly.pdbx_strand_id
1 'polypeptide(L)'
;MAEYIETQRFDVSNKSVLELGSGAGLPGLLATKMGATTVCLSDYPDLVILDNLKKNVSLNVSSQVHCRVVPHAWGEQVRDILATNFDEKFDVILMSDVLWMSDQHRNLLNTCTSTIASDGKIYLTCGIHSGWTCIDRFFDMARSCYGLEAKQIERRTVQRWEENAAKAIDDIALRNRTVLVYELWLI
;
A
#
# COMPACT_ATOMS: atom_id res chain seq x y z
N MET A 1 -6.31 -2.88 4.11
CA MET A 1 -5.00 -2.48 4.67
C MET A 1 -5.05 -2.17 6.16
N ALA A 2 -5.69 -1.07 6.60
CA ALA A 2 -5.66 -0.61 8.00
C ALA A 2 -6.05 -1.69 9.05
N GLU A 3 -7.12 -2.45 8.81
CA GLU A 3 -7.54 -3.56 9.69
C GLU A 3 -6.44 -4.62 9.88
N TYR A 4 -5.63 -4.90 8.85
CA TYR A 4 -4.53 -5.87 8.95
C TYR A 4 -3.36 -5.33 9.79
N ILE A 5 -3.16 -4.01 9.78
CA ILE A 5 -2.17 -3.34 10.65
C ILE A 5 -2.68 -3.34 12.10
N GLU A 6 -3.94 -2.95 12.32
CA GLU A 6 -4.57 -2.91 13.66
C GLU A 6 -4.54 -4.28 14.34
N THR A 7 -4.86 -5.34 13.58
CA THR A 7 -4.85 -6.73 14.07
C THR A 7 -3.47 -7.38 14.06
N GLN A 8 -2.41 -6.62 13.79
CA GLN A 8 -1.00 -7.07 13.75
C GLN A 8 -0.74 -8.22 12.76
N ARG A 9 -1.62 -8.42 11.78
CA ARG A 9 -1.38 -9.36 10.67
C ARG A 9 -0.36 -8.81 9.69
N PHE A 10 -0.27 -7.48 9.58
CA PHE A 10 0.83 -6.75 8.96
C PHE A 10 1.64 -6.11 10.07
N ASP A 11 2.79 -6.70 10.39
CA ASP A 11 3.64 -6.19 11.45
C ASP A 11 4.40 -4.95 10.97
N VAL A 12 4.14 -3.84 11.65
CA VAL A 12 4.79 -2.54 11.43
C VAL A 12 5.52 -2.05 12.69
N SER A 13 5.50 -2.84 13.76
CA SER A 13 6.09 -2.44 15.04
C SER A 13 7.61 -2.44 14.96
N ASN A 14 8.22 -1.35 15.39
CA ASN A 14 9.65 -1.10 15.28
C ASN A 14 10.20 -1.15 13.84
N LYS A 15 9.33 -0.91 12.84
CA LYS A 15 9.68 -0.94 11.42
C LYS A 15 9.61 0.45 10.79
N SER A 16 10.44 0.66 9.77
CA SER A 16 10.32 1.78 8.83
C SER A 16 9.25 1.45 7.77
N VAL A 17 8.28 2.35 7.58
CA VAL A 17 7.11 2.12 6.72
C VAL A 17 7.02 3.17 5.63
N LEU A 18 6.89 2.74 4.38
CA LEU A 18 6.56 3.59 3.24
C LEU A 18 5.15 3.25 2.75
N GLU A 19 4.27 4.23 2.60
CA GLU A 19 3.00 4.06 1.92
C GLU A 19 3.06 4.71 0.53
N LEU A 20 2.75 3.93 -0.51
CA LEU A 20 2.68 4.38 -1.90
C LEU A 20 1.22 4.57 -2.30
N GLY A 21 0.86 5.75 -2.81
CA GLY A 21 -0.53 6.08 -3.13
C GLY A 21 -1.37 6.24 -1.86
N SER A 22 -0.88 7.04 -0.92
CA SER A 22 -1.48 7.20 0.42
C SER A 22 -2.92 7.71 0.41
N GLY A 23 -3.32 8.53 -0.57
CA GLY A 23 -4.60 9.23 -0.59
C GLY A 23 -4.81 10.03 0.69
N ALA A 24 -5.71 9.56 1.55
CA ALA A 24 -5.94 10.16 2.87
C ALA A 24 -4.88 9.77 3.93
N GLY A 25 -4.04 8.77 3.67
CA GLY A 25 -2.95 8.29 4.52
C GLY A 25 -3.35 7.33 5.63
N LEU A 26 -4.57 6.79 5.62
CA LEU A 26 -5.10 6.02 6.75
C LEU A 26 -4.19 4.85 7.18
N PRO A 27 -3.71 3.97 6.29
CA PRO A 27 -2.77 2.90 6.66
C PRO A 27 -1.48 3.40 7.31
N GLY A 28 -0.78 4.34 6.68
CA GLY A 28 0.47 4.85 7.23
C GLY A 28 0.27 5.65 8.52
N LEU A 29 -0.81 6.42 8.63
CA LEU A 29 -1.20 7.09 9.88
C LEU A 29 -1.48 6.08 11.00
N LEU A 30 -2.16 4.97 10.70
CA LEU A 30 -2.34 3.90 11.68
C LEU A 30 -0.99 3.26 12.06
N ALA A 31 -0.09 3.04 11.10
CA ALA A 31 1.24 2.50 11.38
C ALA A 31 2.01 3.36 12.41
N THR A 32 1.87 4.69 12.37
CA THR A 32 2.46 5.57 13.40
C THR A 32 1.95 5.26 14.82
N LYS A 33 0.69 4.86 14.95
CA LYS A 33 0.06 4.51 16.24
C LYS A 33 0.39 3.08 16.66
N MET A 34 0.78 2.22 15.71
CA MET A 34 1.10 0.81 15.92
C MET A 34 2.60 0.56 16.16
N GLY A 35 3.38 1.61 16.40
CA GLY A 35 4.78 1.51 16.82
C GLY A 35 5.80 1.51 15.69
N ALA A 36 5.45 1.93 14.48
CA ALA A 36 6.43 2.18 13.43
C ALA A 36 7.45 3.25 13.87
N THR A 37 8.73 3.02 13.57
CA THR A 37 9.83 3.95 13.94
C THR A 37 9.84 5.18 13.04
N THR A 38 9.53 4.98 11.77
CA THR A 38 9.49 6.01 10.73
C THR A 38 8.35 5.69 9.77
N VAL A 39 7.59 6.71 9.37
CA VAL A 39 6.55 6.59 8.35
C VAL A 39 6.74 7.63 7.25
N CYS A 40 6.83 7.18 6.00
CA CYS A 40 6.79 8.01 4.82
C CYS A 40 5.45 7.79 4.10
N LEU A 41 4.64 8.85 3.99
CA LEU A 41 3.42 8.86 3.20
C LEU A 41 3.73 9.51 1.86
N SER A 42 3.48 8.82 0.76
CA SER A 42 3.76 9.33 -0.57
C SER A 42 2.56 9.21 -1.51
N ASP A 43 2.38 10.25 -2.32
CA ASP A 43 1.36 10.30 -3.35
C ASP A 43 1.81 11.20 -4.50
N TYR A 44 1.03 11.21 -5.58
CA TYR A 44 1.33 11.99 -6.77
C TYR A 44 1.56 13.48 -6.42
N PRO A 45 2.43 14.20 -7.15
CA PRO A 45 2.75 15.62 -6.92
C PRO A 45 1.59 16.62 -7.19
N ASP A 46 0.40 16.35 -6.65
CA ASP A 46 -0.78 17.19 -6.70
C ASP A 46 -0.96 17.94 -5.37
N LEU A 47 -1.14 19.26 -5.45
CA LEU A 47 -1.24 20.12 -4.27
C LEU A 47 -2.42 19.76 -3.38
N VAL A 48 -3.57 19.40 -3.96
CA VAL A 48 -4.79 19.10 -3.20
C VAL A 48 -4.60 17.79 -2.42
N ILE A 49 -4.03 16.77 -3.05
CA ILE A 49 -3.75 15.49 -2.39
C ILE A 49 -2.76 15.71 -1.24
N LEU A 50 -1.62 16.37 -1.52
CA LEU A 50 -0.55 16.54 -0.55
C LEU A 50 -0.95 17.43 0.62
N ASP A 51 -1.72 18.49 0.40
CA ASP A 51 -2.16 19.38 1.48
C ASP A 51 -3.18 18.69 2.39
N ASN A 52 -4.08 17.88 1.82
CA ASN A 52 -4.98 17.04 2.62
C ASN A 52 -4.22 15.98 3.42
N LEU A 53 -3.23 15.34 2.81
CA LEU A 53 -2.39 14.34 3.47
C LEU A 53 -1.58 14.95 4.62
N LYS A 54 -0.94 16.11 4.40
CA LYS A 54 -0.25 16.89 5.44
C LYS A 54 -1.18 17.30 6.57
N LYS A 55 -2.41 17.75 6.24
CA LYS A 55 -3.44 18.08 7.24
C LYS A 55 -3.79 16.86 8.08
N ASN A 56 -4.00 15.70 7.46
CA ASN A 56 -4.30 14.47 8.19
C ASN A 56 -3.16 14.05 9.11
N VAL A 57 -1.90 14.17 8.68
CA VAL A 57 -0.72 13.98 9.55
C VAL A 57 -0.77 14.93 10.74
N SER A 58 -0.96 16.23 10.50
CA SER A 58 -0.98 17.24 11.57
C SER A 58 -2.06 17.02 12.63
N LEU A 59 -3.20 16.43 12.24
CA LEU A 59 -4.33 16.15 13.13
C LEU A 59 -4.17 14.84 13.91
N ASN A 60 -3.39 13.87 13.41
CA ASN A 60 -3.40 12.50 13.92
C ASN A 60 -2.07 12.01 14.48
N VAL A 61 -0.96 12.68 14.18
CA VAL A 61 0.40 12.26 14.52
C VAL A 61 1.04 13.25 15.49
N SER A 62 1.57 12.73 16.61
CA SER A 62 2.33 13.53 17.57
C SER A 62 3.64 14.01 16.96
N SER A 63 4.11 15.20 17.37
CA SER A 63 5.41 15.76 16.93
C SER A 63 6.63 14.90 17.29
N GLN A 64 6.47 13.95 18.21
CA GLN A 64 7.51 13.00 18.61
C GLN A 64 7.66 11.82 17.65
N VAL A 65 6.67 11.58 16.78
CA VAL A 65 6.72 10.48 15.80
C VAL A 65 7.27 11.01 14.48
N HIS A 66 8.25 10.30 13.91
CA HIS A 66 8.84 10.67 12.63
C HIS A 66 7.94 10.22 11.48
N CYS A 67 7.04 11.10 11.07
CA CYS A 67 6.13 10.90 9.94
C CYS A 67 6.29 12.03 8.92
N ARG A 68 6.55 11.70 7.66
CA ARG A 68 6.81 12.67 6.57
C ARG A 68 5.88 12.42 5.39
N VAL A 69 5.47 13.50 4.74
CA VAL A 69 4.73 13.46 3.47
C VAL A 69 5.67 13.84 2.34
N VAL A 70 5.76 13.00 1.32
CA VAL A 70 6.66 13.18 0.17
C VAL A 70 5.85 13.18 -1.13
N PRO A 71 5.93 14.22 -1.98
CA PRO A 71 5.43 14.14 -3.34
C PRO A 71 6.26 13.12 -4.13
N HIS A 72 5.61 12.13 -4.74
CA HIS A 72 6.29 11.12 -5.54
C HIS A 72 5.37 10.58 -6.63
N ALA A 73 5.72 10.84 -7.89
CA ALA A 73 5.16 10.06 -8.99
C ALA A 73 5.93 8.75 -9.11
N TRP A 74 5.20 7.64 -9.21
CA TRP A 74 5.84 6.32 -9.30
C TRP A 74 6.84 6.27 -10.46
N GLY A 75 7.99 5.62 -10.23
CA GLY A 75 9.05 5.45 -11.22
C GLY A 75 10.04 6.61 -11.27
N GLU A 76 9.77 7.72 -10.59
CA GLU A 76 10.73 8.81 -10.43
C GLU A 76 11.83 8.47 -9.42
N GLN A 77 12.80 9.38 -9.29
CA GLN A 77 13.92 9.22 -8.36
C GLN A 77 13.44 9.19 -6.92
N VAL A 78 13.88 8.18 -6.16
CA VAL A 78 13.40 7.91 -4.79
C VAL A 78 14.20 8.63 -3.70
N ARG A 79 15.06 9.59 -4.07
CA ARG A 79 15.96 10.27 -3.12
C ARG A 79 15.19 10.91 -1.96
N ASP A 80 14.11 11.62 -2.27
CA ASP A 80 13.33 12.32 -1.25
C ASP A 80 12.54 11.35 -0.37
N ILE A 81 12.16 10.19 -0.89
CA ILE A 81 11.58 9.09 -0.11
C ILE A 81 12.63 8.53 0.86
N LEU A 82 13.81 8.15 0.38
CA LEU A 82 14.88 7.58 1.21
C LEU A 82 15.40 8.56 2.26
N ALA A 83 15.46 9.85 1.94
CA ALA A 83 15.86 10.89 2.88
C ALA A 83 14.92 10.97 4.11
N THR A 84 13.66 10.55 3.98
CA THR A 84 12.76 10.45 5.14
C THR A 84 13.14 9.33 6.10
N ASN A 85 13.89 8.34 5.64
CA ASN A 85 14.33 7.19 6.41
C ASN A 85 15.86 7.16 6.53
N PHE A 86 16.50 8.32 6.71
CA PHE A 86 17.94 8.45 6.92
C PHE A 86 18.79 7.85 5.78
N ASP A 87 18.29 7.99 4.55
CA ASP A 87 18.86 7.41 3.32
C ASP A 87 18.87 5.87 3.28
N GLU A 88 18.12 5.22 4.18
CA GLU A 88 17.94 3.77 4.23
C GLU A 88 16.65 3.33 3.55
N LYS A 89 16.65 2.08 3.08
CA LYS A 89 15.47 1.42 2.53
C LYS A 89 14.47 1.03 3.63
N PHE A 90 13.22 0.83 3.25
CA PHE A 90 12.12 0.57 4.17
C PHE A 90 11.94 -0.92 4.45
N ASP A 91 11.62 -1.25 5.70
CA ASP A 91 11.25 -2.60 6.13
C ASP A 91 9.90 -3.02 5.55
N VAL A 92 8.96 -2.07 5.47
CA VAL A 92 7.58 -2.33 5.03
C VAL A 92 7.16 -1.31 3.98
N ILE A 93 6.61 -1.78 2.86
CA ILE A 93 5.87 -0.95 1.90
C ILE A 93 4.39 -1.31 1.94
N LEU A 94 3.52 -0.32 2.09
CA LEU A 94 2.08 -0.45 2.05
C LEU A 94 1.56 0.04 0.70
N MET A 95 0.77 -0.81 0.04
CA MET A 95 0.08 -0.51 -1.22
C MET A 95 -1.41 -0.81 -1.07
N SER A 96 -2.24 0.22 -0.96
CA SER A 96 -3.69 0.08 -0.78
C SER A 96 -4.43 0.51 -2.04
N ASP A 97 -4.89 -0.46 -2.82
CA ASP A 97 -5.72 -0.29 -4.02
C ASP A 97 -5.07 0.57 -5.12
N VAL A 98 -3.81 0.27 -5.41
CA VAL A 98 -2.98 0.99 -6.40
C VAL A 98 -2.87 0.28 -7.77
N LEU A 99 -3.44 -0.92 -7.90
CA LEU A 99 -3.28 -1.74 -9.12
C LEU A 99 -4.18 -1.34 -10.29
N TRP A 100 -5.08 -0.37 -10.13
CA TRP A 100 -6.03 -0.02 -11.19
C TRP A 100 -5.38 0.72 -12.38
N MET A 101 -4.23 1.37 -12.17
CA MET A 101 -3.45 2.03 -13.23
C MET A 101 -2.47 1.04 -13.88
N SER A 102 -2.98 0.17 -14.74
CA SER A 102 -2.17 -0.91 -15.36
C SER A 102 -0.94 -0.41 -16.15
N ASP A 103 -1.02 0.77 -16.73
CA ASP A 103 0.06 1.46 -17.44
C ASP A 103 1.19 1.92 -16.49
N GLN A 104 0.89 2.09 -15.20
CA GLN A 104 1.85 2.52 -14.18
C GLN A 104 2.45 1.37 -13.37
N HIS A 105 2.07 0.12 -13.60
CA HIS A 105 2.60 -1.02 -12.83
C HIS A 105 4.13 -1.11 -12.87
N ARG A 106 4.76 -0.83 -14.02
CA ARG A 106 6.22 -0.79 -14.16
C ARG A 106 6.84 0.27 -13.26
N ASN A 107 6.24 1.46 -13.24
CA ASN A 107 6.68 2.61 -12.46
C ASN A 107 6.50 2.36 -10.95
N LEU A 108 5.38 1.74 -10.57
CA LEU A 108 5.12 1.32 -9.19
C LEU A 108 6.17 0.30 -8.72
N LEU A 109 6.42 -0.75 -9.50
CA LEU A 109 7.43 -1.76 -9.18
C LEU A 109 8.85 -1.19 -9.12
N ASN A 110 9.22 -0.29 -10.04
CA ASN A 110 10.49 0.44 -9.98
C ASN A 110 10.66 1.17 -8.64
N THR A 111 9.61 1.84 -8.17
CA THR A 111 9.64 2.52 -6.87
C THR A 111 9.83 1.50 -5.75
N CYS A 112 9.01 0.45 -5.71
CA CYS A 112 9.08 -0.60 -4.70
C CYS A 112 10.47 -1.21 -4.58
N THR A 113 11.09 -1.68 -5.67
CA THR A 113 12.41 -2.32 -5.61
C THR A 113 13.54 -1.35 -5.27
N SER A 114 13.36 -0.06 -5.59
CA SER A 114 14.33 0.99 -5.25
C SER A 114 14.26 1.36 -3.76
N THR A 115 13.12 1.17 -3.10
CA THR A 115 12.90 1.59 -1.71
C THR A 115 12.76 0.47 -0.69
N ILE A 116 12.54 -0.78 -1.10
CA ILE A 116 12.39 -1.92 -0.17
C ILE A 116 13.74 -2.49 0.29
N ALA A 117 13.88 -2.73 1.60
CA ALA A 117 15.02 -3.44 2.17
C ALA A 117 15.12 -4.87 1.64
N SER A 118 16.30 -5.49 1.72
CA SER A 118 16.53 -6.85 1.19
C SER A 118 15.67 -7.92 1.86
N ASP A 119 15.37 -7.75 3.15
CA ASP A 119 14.48 -8.61 3.95
C ASP A 119 13.10 -7.96 4.17
N GLY A 120 12.83 -6.86 3.48
CA GLY A 120 11.60 -6.09 3.60
C GLY A 120 10.38 -6.79 3.01
N LYS A 121 9.20 -6.35 3.45
CA LYS A 121 7.90 -6.86 3.02
C LYS A 121 7.08 -5.78 2.35
N ILE A 122 6.39 -6.17 1.28
CA ILE A 122 5.37 -5.32 0.65
C ILE A 122 4.02 -5.92 0.98
N TYR A 123 3.17 -5.16 1.67
CA TYR A 123 1.79 -5.53 1.89
C TYR A 123 0.91 -4.83 0.86
N LEU A 124 0.13 -5.62 0.14
CA LEU A 124 -0.73 -5.14 -0.93
C LEU A 124 -2.16 -5.59 -0.68
N THR A 125 -3.09 -4.64 -0.72
CA THR A 125 -4.52 -4.94 -0.83
C THR A 125 -5.08 -4.33 -2.10
N CYS A 126 -5.89 -5.07 -2.86
CA CYS A 126 -6.50 -4.57 -4.09
C CYS A 126 -7.91 -5.13 -4.31
N GLY A 127 -8.78 -4.32 -4.90
CA GLY A 127 -10.07 -4.77 -5.43
C GLY A 127 -9.93 -5.42 -6.81
N ILE A 128 -10.96 -6.16 -7.23
CA ILE A 128 -11.00 -6.81 -8.57
C ILE A 128 -11.67 -5.90 -9.62
N HIS A 129 -11.81 -4.60 -9.33
CA HIS A 129 -12.50 -3.65 -10.22
C HIS A 129 -11.82 -3.52 -11.59
N SER A 130 -10.50 -3.72 -11.66
CA SER A 130 -9.72 -3.69 -12.91
C SER A 130 -9.61 -5.04 -13.63
N GLY A 131 -10.29 -6.07 -13.10
CA GLY A 131 -10.28 -7.43 -13.63
C GLY A 131 -9.02 -8.23 -13.27
N TRP A 132 -9.15 -9.56 -13.29
CA TRP A 132 -8.08 -10.50 -12.97
C TRP A 132 -6.85 -10.33 -13.86
N THR A 133 -7.03 -10.12 -15.16
CA THR A 133 -5.93 -9.93 -16.10
C THR A 133 -5.02 -8.76 -15.74
N CYS A 134 -5.56 -7.68 -15.15
CA CYS A 134 -4.73 -6.57 -14.67
C CYS A 134 -3.84 -7.01 -13.51
N ILE A 135 -4.41 -7.73 -12.55
CA ILE A 135 -3.74 -8.23 -11.35
C ILE A 135 -2.70 -9.29 -11.71
N ASP A 136 -3.05 -10.23 -12.59
CA ASP A 136 -2.14 -11.30 -13.04
C ASP A 136 -0.91 -10.71 -13.73
N ARG A 137 -1.10 -9.73 -14.64
CA ARG A 137 0.02 -9.03 -15.30
C ARG A 137 0.93 -8.30 -14.32
N PHE A 138 0.37 -7.73 -13.25
CA PHE A 138 1.18 -7.10 -12.21
C PHE A 138 2.12 -8.12 -11.56
N PHE A 139 1.59 -9.27 -11.13
CA PHE A 139 2.39 -10.29 -10.46
C PHE A 139 3.37 -10.99 -11.40
N ASP A 140 2.98 -11.25 -12.65
CA ASP A 140 3.89 -11.77 -13.68
C ASP A 140 5.08 -10.84 -13.88
N MET A 141 4.83 -9.53 -13.97
CA MET A 141 5.89 -8.53 -14.09
C MET A 141 6.73 -8.41 -12.82
N ALA A 142 6.10 -8.40 -11.64
CA ALA A 142 6.79 -8.34 -10.35
C ALA A 142 7.80 -9.49 -10.22
N ARG A 143 7.41 -10.71 -10.57
CA ARG A 143 8.28 -11.88 -10.54
C ARG A 143 9.36 -11.84 -11.63
N SER A 144 8.94 -11.70 -12.89
CA SER A 144 9.83 -11.89 -14.05
C SER A 144 10.83 -10.76 -14.27
N CYS A 145 10.48 -9.53 -13.90
CA CYS A 145 11.28 -8.33 -14.19
C CYS A 145 11.91 -7.70 -12.95
N TYR A 146 11.34 -7.94 -11.76
CA TYR A 146 11.70 -7.22 -10.53
C TYR A 146 12.17 -8.14 -9.39
N GLY A 147 12.13 -9.47 -9.57
CA GLY A 147 12.54 -10.40 -8.52
C GLY A 147 11.65 -10.30 -7.27
N LEU A 148 10.38 -9.95 -7.42
CA LEU A 148 9.41 -9.91 -6.34
C LEU A 148 8.50 -11.15 -6.41
N GLU A 149 8.64 -12.04 -5.44
CA GLU A 149 7.70 -13.16 -5.25
C GLU A 149 6.47 -12.65 -4.48
N ALA A 150 5.30 -13.22 -4.76
CA ALA A 150 4.04 -12.84 -4.11
C ALA A 150 3.31 -14.05 -3.54
N LYS A 151 2.72 -13.89 -2.37
CA LYS A 151 1.80 -14.85 -1.76
C LYS A 151 0.48 -14.18 -1.46
N GLN A 152 -0.61 -14.75 -1.97
CA GLN A 152 -1.94 -14.36 -1.53
C GLN A 152 -2.17 -14.86 -0.10
N ILE A 153 -2.39 -13.92 0.82
CA ILE A 153 -2.68 -14.21 2.22
C ILE A 153 -4.17 -14.48 2.40
N GLU A 154 -5.02 -13.70 1.72
CA GLU A 154 -6.46 -13.77 1.90
C GLU A 154 -7.22 -13.30 0.66
N ARG A 155 -8.45 -13.79 0.54
CA ARG A 155 -9.50 -13.25 -0.33
C ARG A 155 -10.73 -13.03 0.54
N ARG A 156 -11.17 -11.78 0.67
CA ARG A 156 -12.33 -11.44 1.49
C ARG A 156 -13.42 -10.82 0.65
N THR A 157 -14.63 -11.36 0.76
CA THR A 157 -15.84 -10.77 0.16
C THR A 157 -16.66 -10.11 1.25
N VAL A 158 -16.87 -8.79 1.16
CA VAL A 158 -17.66 -8.03 2.14
C VAL A 158 -19.15 -8.25 1.86
N GLN A 159 -19.86 -8.84 2.82
CA GLN A 159 -21.32 -8.98 2.79
C GLN A 159 -21.99 -7.76 3.45
N ARG A 160 -23.13 -7.30 2.91
CA ARG A 160 -23.91 -6.20 3.50
C ARG A 160 -24.74 -6.72 4.67
N TRP A 161 -24.89 -5.89 5.72
CA TRP A 161 -25.76 -6.17 6.88
C TRP A 161 -27.23 -6.40 6.51
N GLU A 162 -27.71 -5.85 5.39
CA GLU A 162 -29.12 -5.95 4.95
C GLU A 162 -29.43 -7.18 4.09
N GLU A 163 -28.43 -7.96 3.65
CA GLU A 163 -28.61 -9.03 2.66
C GLU A 163 -28.65 -10.44 3.29
N ASN A 164 -29.34 -10.60 4.43
CA ASN A 164 -29.77 -11.90 4.95
C ASN A 164 -30.95 -12.52 4.16
N ALA A 165 -31.25 -12.01 2.96
CA ALA A 165 -32.33 -12.50 2.11
C ALA A 165 -31.77 -13.02 0.77
N ALA A 166 -31.46 -14.32 0.74
CA ALA A 166 -31.46 -15.27 -0.39
C ALA A 166 -31.53 -14.72 -1.84
N LYS A 167 -30.72 -13.74 -2.23
CA LYS A 167 -30.53 -13.33 -3.63
C LYS A 167 -29.10 -13.63 -4.04
N ALA A 168 -28.94 -14.38 -5.13
CA ALA A 168 -27.65 -14.59 -5.77
C ALA A 168 -27.01 -13.22 -6.04
N ILE A 169 -25.79 -13.03 -5.51
CA ILE A 169 -24.99 -11.84 -5.80
C ILE A 169 -24.51 -11.98 -7.24
N ASP A 170 -24.87 -11.04 -8.10
CA ASP A 170 -24.36 -10.98 -9.48
C ASP A 170 -22.83 -10.83 -9.50
N ASP A 171 -22.17 -11.37 -10.53
CA ASP A 171 -20.71 -11.45 -10.66
C ASP A 171 -20.04 -10.07 -10.57
N ILE A 172 -20.71 -9.02 -11.07
CA ILE A 172 -20.23 -7.64 -10.97
C ILE A 172 -20.25 -7.16 -9.52
N ALA A 173 -21.32 -7.46 -8.78
CA ALA A 173 -21.44 -7.12 -7.37
C ALA A 173 -20.43 -7.92 -6.53
N LEU A 174 -20.15 -9.18 -6.88
CA LEU A 174 -19.15 -9.99 -6.21
C LEU A 174 -17.73 -9.43 -6.41
N ARG A 175 -17.38 -9.03 -7.65
CA ARG A 175 -16.09 -8.37 -7.97
C ARG A 175 -15.92 -7.07 -7.20
N ASN A 176 -16.97 -6.26 -7.14
CA ASN A 176 -16.92 -4.98 -6.44
C ASN A 176 -16.84 -5.10 -4.90
N ARG A 177 -17.03 -6.29 -4.36
CA ARG A 177 -17.04 -6.56 -2.92
C ARG A 177 -15.88 -7.44 -2.47
N THR A 178 -15.02 -7.86 -3.39
CA THR A 178 -13.89 -8.74 -3.08
C THR A 178 -12.61 -7.92 -2.98
N VAL A 179 -11.94 -8.04 -1.84
CA VAL A 179 -10.59 -7.53 -1.62
C VAL A 179 -9.62 -8.72 -1.57
N LEU A 180 -8.54 -8.61 -2.33
CA LEU A 180 -7.43 -9.54 -2.31
C LEU A 180 -6.31 -8.95 -1.47
N VAL A 181 -5.61 -9.82 -0.74
CA VAL A 181 -4.57 -9.43 0.21
C VAL A 181 -3.33 -10.26 -0.07
N TYR A 182 -2.21 -9.58 -0.30
CA TYR A 182 -0.94 -10.17 -0.69
C TYR A 182 0.20 -9.66 0.19
N GLU A 183 1.19 -10.53 0.36
CA GLU A 183 2.53 -10.17 0.79
C GLU A 183 3.50 -10.45 -0.35
N LEU A 184 4.42 -9.52 -0.62
CA LEU A 184 5.51 -9.68 -1.57
C LEU A 184 6.86 -9.45 -0.90
N TRP A 185 7.91 -10.05 -1.44
CA TRP A 185 9.30 -9.90 -0.98
C TRP A 185 10.30 -10.14 -2.12
N LEU A 186 11.52 -9.61 -1.98
CA LEU A 186 12.61 -9.83 -2.93
C LEU A 186 13.15 -11.27 -2.83
N ILE A 187 13.46 -11.89 -3.97
CA ILE A 187 14.11 -13.22 -4.07
C ILE A 187 15.57 -13.16 -4.52
#